data_AF-A0A3A4SD65-F1
#
_entry.id   AF-A0A3A4SD65-F1
#
_cell.length_a   1.000
_cell.length_b   1.000
_cell.length_c   1.000
_cell.angle_alpha   90.00
_cell.angle_beta   90.00
_cell.angle_gamma   90.00
#
_symmetry.space_group_name_H-M   'P 1'
#
loop_
_entity.id
_entity.type
_entity.pdbx_description
1 polymer ?
#
loop_
_entity_poly.entity_id
_entity_poly.type
_entity_poly.pdbx_seq_one_letter_code
_entity_poly.pdbx_strand_id
1 'polypeptide(L)'
;MAFQVELHPEAVRDFDALDGSVQKEVAKKIDALSENPFLGKPLGNKLGMDLTGFFKLYAARKKYRIVYRLLKDRLEVVEIIGIGKREKEKIYKLIVRRLQDLNNTL
;
A
#
# COMPACT_ATOMS: atom_id res chain seq x y z
N MET A 1 14.83 -6.86 10.25
CA MET A 1 14.09 -5.71 9.70
C MET A 1 15.04 -4.55 9.61
N ALA A 2 15.46 -4.23 8.38
CA ALA A 2 16.32 -3.09 8.06
C ALA A 2 15.53 -1.79 7.82
N PHE A 3 14.21 -1.91 7.63
CA PHE A 3 13.28 -0.81 7.34
C PHE A 3 12.04 -0.92 8.24
N GLN A 4 11.62 0.18 8.83
CA GLN A 4 10.34 0.34 9.51
C GLN A 4 9.19 0.39 8.47
N VAL A 5 8.09 -0.30 8.78
CA VAL A 5 6.87 -0.21 7.98
C VAL A 5 5.78 0.41 8.84
N GLU A 6 5.22 1.51 8.34
CA GLU A 6 4.09 2.20 8.94
C GLU A 6 2.84 1.97 8.10
N LEU A 7 1.76 1.55 8.74
CA LEU A 7 0.47 1.45 8.08
C LEU A 7 -0.28 2.75 8.34
N HIS A 8 -0.70 3.43 7.27
CA HIS A 8 -1.69 4.49 7.40
C HIS A 8 -2.92 3.91 8.12
N PRO A 9 -3.62 4.66 8.99
CA PRO A 9 -4.75 4.13 9.79
C PRO A 9 -5.82 3.44 8.94
N GLU A 10 -6.02 3.94 7.73
CA GLU A 10 -6.91 3.33 6.76
C GLU A 10 -6.41 1.98 6.20
N ALA A 11 -5.10 1.80 6.04
CA ALA A 11 -4.54 0.51 5.64
C ALA A 11 -4.60 -0.52 6.76
N VAL A 12 -4.59 -0.09 8.03
CA VAL A 12 -4.88 -0.97 9.17
C VAL A 12 -6.31 -1.50 9.06
N ARG A 13 -7.29 -0.61 8.87
CA ARG A 13 -8.69 -1.01 8.62
C ARG A 13 -8.83 -1.97 7.44
N ASP A 14 -8.14 -1.66 6.34
CA ASP A 14 -8.16 -2.51 5.16
C ASP A 14 -7.57 -3.90 5.41
N PHE A 15 -6.49 -4.00 6.22
CA PHE A 15 -5.87 -5.26 6.62
C PHE A 15 -6.79 -6.07 7.54
N ASP A 16 -7.40 -5.42 8.53
CA ASP A 16 -8.30 -6.04 9.50
C ASP A 16 -9.57 -6.60 8.84
N ALA A 17 -10.01 -5.99 7.73
CA ALA A 17 -11.16 -6.45 6.96
C ALA A 17 -10.88 -7.64 6.02
N LEU A 18 -9.62 -8.11 5.93
CA LEU A 18 -9.27 -9.27 5.11
C LEU A 18 -9.62 -10.58 5.82
N ASP A 19 -9.99 -11.60 5.04
CA ASP A 19 -10.09 -12.96 5.55
C ASP A 19 -8.73 -13.41 6.13
N GLY A 20 -8.75 -14.19 7.22
CA GLY A 20 -7.53 -14.54 7.96
C GLY A 20 -6.43 -15.24 7.14
N SER A 21 -6.79 -15.97 6.08
CA SER A 21 -5.79 -16.55 5.15
C SER A 21 -5.09 -15.47 4.32
N VAL A 22 -5.83 -14.45 3.88
CA VAL A 22 -5.30 -13.32 3.12
C VAL A 22 -4.47 -12.41 4.04
N GLN A 23 -4.91 -12.19 5.28
CA GLN A 23 -4.11 -11.45 6.29
C GLN A 23 -2.72 -12.06 6.44
N LYS A 24 -2.62 -13.39 6.60
CA LYS A 24 -1.34 -14.10 6.70
C LYS A 24 -0.45 -13.89 5.46
N GLU A 25 -1.02 -13.93 4.26
CA GLU A 25 -0.25 -13.69 3.03
C GLU A 25 0.18 -12.23 2.88
N VAL A 26 -0.64 -11.28 3.32
CA VAL A 26 -0.32 -9.84 3.28
C VAL A 26 0.73 -9.49 4.34
N ALA A 27 0.61 -10.01 5.57
CA ALA A 27 1.59 -9.82 6.64
C ALA A 27 2.99 -10.26 6.20
N LYS A 28 3.12 -11.45 5.59
CA LYS A 28 4.40 -11.91 5.03
C LYS A 28 5.00 -10.96 3.98
N LYS A 29 4.16 -10.25 3.23
CA LYS A 29 4.62 -9.26 2.25
C LYS A 29 5.02 -7.95 2.92
N ILE A 30 4.35 -7.55 3.99
CA ILE A 30 4.73 -6.42 4.84
C ILE A 30 6.09 -6.69 5.49
N ASP A 31 6.28 -7.89 6.07
CA ASP A 31 7.56 -8.31 6.64
C ASP A 31 8.66 -8.29 5.57
N ALA A 32 8.38 -8.77 4.36
CA ALA A 32 9.35 -8.70 3.26
C ALA A 32 9.71 -7.26 2.86
N LEU A 33 8.76 -6.31 2.93
CA LEU A 33 9.03 -4.89 2.69
C LEU A 33 9.92 -4.27 3.76
N SER A 34 9.83 -4.76 5.00
CA SER A 34 10.71 -4.33 6.09
C SER A 34 12.17 -4.79 5.93
N GLU A 35 12.42 -5.76 5.04
CA GLU A 35 13.79 -6.20 4.70
C GLU A 35 14.26 -5.62 3.35
N ASN A 36 13.34 -5.48 2.39
CA ASN A 36 13.63 -4.88 1.10
C ASN A 36 12.42 -4.07 0.57
N PRO A 37 12.46 -2.74 0.63
CA PRO A 37 11.34 -1.91 0.22
C PRO A 37 11.21 -1.77 -1.31
N PHE A 38 12.16 -2.30 -2.10
CA PHE A 38 12.14 -2.24 -3.56
C PHE A 38 11.52 -3.46 -4.25
N LEU A 39 10.84 -4.33 -3.48
CA LEU A 39 10.16 -5.53 -4.02
C LEU A 39 8.98 -5.20 -4.94
N GLY A 40 8.38 -4.02 -4.79
CA GLY A 40 7.24 -3.56 -5.57
C GLY A 40 7.64 -3.02 -6.95
N LYS A 41 6.65 -2.90 -7.82
CA LYS A 41 6.81 -2.21 -9.12
C LYS A 41 6.26 -0.78 -9.03
N PRO A 42 6.91 0.22 -9.64
CA PRO A 42 6.39 1.58 -9.66
C PRO A 42 5.02 1.65 -10.35
N LEU A 43 4.16 2.54 -9.88
CA LEU A 43 2.83 2.77 -10.44
C LEU A 43 2.84 3.82 -11.55
N GLY A 44 3.50 4.97 -11.33
CA GLY A 44 3.54 6.08 -12.27
C GLY A 44 2.14 6.66 -12.52
N ASN A 45 1.86 7.12 -13.74
CA ASN A 45 0.53 7.59 -14.09
C ASN A 45 -0.40 6.40 -14.43
N LYS A 46 -1.53 6.29 -13.74
CA LYS A 46 -2.48 5.20 -13.95
C LYS A 46 -3.91 5.71 -13.97
N LEU A 47 -4.60 5.49 -15.10
CA LEU A 47 -6.02 5.86 -15.29
C LEU A 47 -6.28 7.36 -15.05
N GLY A 48 -5.36 8.23 -15.47
CA GLY A 48 -5.44 9.68 -15.26
C GLY A 48 -5.07 10.14 -13.84
N MET A 49 -4.71 9.23 -12.94
CA MET A 49 -4.23 9.55 -11.60
C MET A 49 -2.72 9.51 -11.56
N ASP A 50 -2.09 10.56 -11.04
CA ASP A 50 -0.65 10.58 -10.80
C ASP A 50 -0.31 9.81 -9.52
N LEU A 51 0.24 8.61 -9.68
CA LEU A 51 0.75 7.76 -8.60
C LEU A 51 2.28 7.63 -8.69
N THR A 52 2.94 8.65 -9.24
CA THR A 52 4.40 8.75 -9.25
C THR A 52 4.91 8.75 -7.80
N GLY A 53 5.97 7.98 -7.54
CA GLY A 53 6.50 7.77 -6.19
C GLY A 53 5.84 6.62 -5.41
N PHE A 54 4.75 6.04 -5.91
CA PHE A 54 4.13 4.85 -5.32
C PHE A 54 4.55 3.56 -6.01
N PHE A 55 4.56 2.49 -5.24
CA PHE A 55 4.85 1.13 -5.64
C PHE A 55 3.66 0.22 -5.37
N LYS A 56 3.58 -0.89 -6.11
CA LYS A 56 2.64 -1.98 -5.86
C LYS A 56 3.37 -3.30 -5.65
N LEU A 57 2.92 -4.06 -4.66
CA LEU A 57 3.34 -5.44 -4.43
C LEU A 57 2.13 -6.38 -4.49
N TYR A 58 2.28 -7.52 -5.17
CA TYR A 58 1.22 -8.52 -5.28
C TYR A 58 1.20 -9.45 -4.06
N ALA A 59 0.01 -9.73 -3.54
CA ALA A 59 -0.23 -10.70 -2.48
C ALA A 59 -1.39 -11.65 -2.86
N ALA A 60 -1.53 -12.78 -2.14
CA ALA A 60 -2.67 -13.70 -2.28
C ALA A 60 -2.94 -14.10 -3.73
N ARG A 61 -1.94 -14.75 -4.35
CA ARG A 61 -1.96 -15.17 -5.77
C ARG A 61 -2.33 -14.04 -6.74
N LYS A 62 -1.80 -12.83 -6.49
CA LYS A 62 -2.05 -11.58 -7.26
C LYS A 62 -3.49 -11.06 -7.21
N LYS A 63 -4.36 -11.62 -6.34
CA LYS A 63 -5.72 -11.11 -6.13
C LYS A 63 -5.73 -9.79 -5.36
N TYR A 64 -4.72 -9.57 -4.52
CA TYR A 64 -4.56 -8.37 -3.69
C TYR A 64 -3.30 -7.59 -4.07
N ARG A 65 -3.33 -6.28 -3.82
CA ARG A 65 -2.18 -5.39 -3.96
C ARG A 65 -1.98 -4.61 -2.68
N ILE A 66 -0.73 -4.51 -2.27
CA ILE A 66 -0.25 -3.56 -1.27
C ILE A 66 0.29 -2.36 -2.04
N VAL A 67 -0.24 -1.17 -1.79
CA VAL A 67 0.24 0.08 -2.38
C VAL A 67 0.96 0.89 -1.31
N TYR A 68 2.19 1.25 -1.58
CA TYR A 68 3.06 1.90 -0.60
C TYR A 68 3.98 2.93 -1.28
N ARG A 69 4.56 3.83 -0.48
CA ARG A 69 5.59 4.78 -0.91
C ARG A 69 6.81 4.69 0.01
N LEU A 70 7.94 5.18 -0.48
CA LEU A 70 9.15 5.37 0.32
C LEU A 70 9.18 6.83 0.78
N LEU A 71 9.27 7.08 2.08
CA LEU A 71 9.37 8.44 2.61
C LEU A 71 10.84 8.91 2.54
N LYS A 72 11.08 10.04 1.87
CA LYS A 72 12.44 10.49 1.50
C LYS A 72 13.27 11.09 2.64
N ASP A 73 12.66 11.43 3.77
CA ASP A 73 13.37 12.04 4.92
C ASP A 73 13.60 11.08 6.10
N ARG A 74 13.13 9.84 5.94
CA ARG A 74 13.46 8.70 6.78
C ARG A 74 13.59 7.52 5.83
N LEU A 75 14.83 7.22 5.43
CA LEU A 75 15.16 6.04 4.62
C LEU A 75 14.59 4.73 5.18
N GLU A 76 14.05 4.77 6.40
CA GLU A 76 13.51 3.67 7.17
C GLU A 76 12.00 3.54 7.13
N VAL A 77 11.17 4.44 6.57
CA VAL A 77 9.70 4.32 6.72
C VAL A 77 8.96 4.03 5.41
N VAL A 78 8.29 2.88 5.35
CA VAL A 78 7.33 2.50 4.30
C VAL A 78 5.91 2.81 4.76
N GLU A 79 5.22 3.78 4.15
CA GLU A 79 3.83 4.08 4.48
C GLU A 79 2.85 3.35 3.53
N ILE A 80 1.98 2.51 4.10
CA ILE A 80 0.91 1.82 3.36
C ILE A 80 -0.37 2.67 3.42
N ILE A 81 -0.83 3.22 2.28
CA ILE A 81 -2.00 4.14 2.21
C ILE A 81 -3.34 3.38 2.07
N GLY A 82 -3.32 2.15 1.56
CA GLY A 82 -4.48 1.26 1.61
C GLY A 82 -4.27 -0.09 0.93
N ILE A 83 -5.12 -1.04 1.29
CA ILE A 83 -5.10 -2.44 0.88
C ILE A 83 -6.51 -2.81 0.39
N GLY A 84 -6.63 -3.54 -0.72
CA GLY A 84 -7.95 -3.91 -1.20
C GLY A 84 -7.99 -4.75 -2.47
N LYS A 85 -9.21 -5.14 -2.85
CA LYS A 85 -9.47 -5.97 -4.03
C LYS A 85 -9.11 -5.23 -5.33
N ARG A 86 -8.50 -5.94 -6.28
CA ARG A 86 -8.27 -5.44 -7.66
C ARG A 86 -9.55 -5.08 -8.40
N GLU A 87 -10.61 -5.82 -8.10
CA GLU A 87 -11.83 -5.86 -8.90
C GLU A 87 -12.39 -4.45 -9.12
N LYS A 88 -12.70 -4.12 -10.38
CA LYS A 88 -13.25 -2.82 -10.78
C LYS A 88 -12.47 -1.61 -10.25
N GLU A 89 -11.17 -1.79 -10.00
CA GLU A 89 -10.27 -0.71 -9.60
C GLU A 89 -10.67 -0.02 -8.29
N LYS A 90 -11.46 -0.71 -7.45
CA LYS A 90 -12.03 -0.19 -6.20
C LYS A 90 -10.95 0.38 -5.28
N ILE A 91 -9.82 -0.31 -5.15
CA ILE A 91 -8.72 0.15 -4.31
C ILE A 91 -8.13 1.48 -4.79
N TYR A 92 -8.03 1.71 -6.11
CA TYR A 92 -7.46 2.96 -6.63
C TYR A 92 -8.39 4.15 -6.37
N LYS A 93 -9.70 3.96 -6.57
CA LYS A 93 -10.71 5.00 -6.27
C LYS A 93 -10.71 5.37 -4.77
N LEU A 94 -10.55 4.37 -3.91
CA LEU A 94 -10.45 4.56 -2.47
C LEU A 94 -9.20 5.35 -2.07
N ILE A 95 -8.04 5.01 -2.65
CA ILE A 95 -6.78 5.73 -2.36
C ILE A 95 -6.88 7.20 -2.77
N VAL A 96 -7.44 7.51 -3.95
CA VAL A 96 -7.59 8.92 -4.38
C VAL A 96 -8.42 9.72 -3.41
N ARG A 97 -9.55 9.17 -2.95
CA ARG A 97 -10.39 9.86 -1.96
C ARG A 97 -9.61 10.13 -0.68
N ARG A 98 -8.89 9.13 -0.15
CA ARG A 98 -8.06 9.27 1.06
C ARG A 98 -6.97 10.34 0.90
N LEU A 99 -6.33 10.41 -0.27
CA LEU A 99 -5.32 11.43 -0.56
C LEU A 99 -5.91 12.84 -0.64
N GLN A 100 -7.13 13.00 -1.16
CA GLN A 100 -7.85 14.28 -1.15
C GLN A 100 -8.17 14.73 0.28
N ASP A 101 -8.60 13.80 1.13
CA ASP A 101 -8.93 14.09 2.53
C ASP A 101 -7.66 14.48 3.33
N LEU A 102 -6.53 13.81 3.10
CA LEU A 102 -5.23 14.15 3.71
C LEU A 102 -4.76 15.57 3.34
N ASN A 103 -4.90 15.97 2.07
CA ASN A 103 -4.48 17.29 1.60
C ASN A 103 -5.38 18.42 2.11
N ASN A 104 -6.60 18.13 2.55
CA ASN A 104 -7.53 19.11 3.13
C ASN A 104 -7.37 19.26 4.65
N THR A 105 -6.52 18.43 5.28
CA THR A 105 -6.29 18.43 6.74
C THR A 105 -4.95 19.06 7.12
N LEU A 106 -4.20 19.57 6.14
CA LEU A 106 -2.97 20.36 6.27
C LEU A 106 -3.23 21.79 5.80
#